data_AF-A0A976J4A3-F1
#
_entry.id   AF-A0A976J4A3-F1
#
_cell.length_a   1.000
_cell.length_b   1.000
_cell.length_c   1.000
_cell.angle_alpha   90.00
_cell.angle_beta   90.00
_cell.angle_gamma   90.00
#
_symmetry.space_group_name_H-M   'P 1'
#
loop_
_entity.id
_entity.type
_entity.pdbx_description
1 polymer ?
#
loop_
_entity_poly.entity_id
_entity_poly.type
_entity_poly.pdbx_seq_one_letter_code
_entity_poly.pdbx_strand_id
1 'polypeptide(L)'
;MLIIRNPEDAYALPSDHPANARLDLLYLGPILVIAPGDTEQDIINEIGFSPLVNMVDGERFPSSEFTPNWEWIALTDGWFEQVYVTCNDGSGVMIFIPDDDRIDADLIALCRRYG
;
A
#
# COMPACT_ATOMS: atom_id res chain seq x y z
N MET A 1 7.70 7.90 4.45
CA MET A 1 7.33 7.01 3.35
C MET A 1 8.44 7.03 2.32
N LEU A 2 8.82 5.85 1.80
CA LEU A 2 9.68 5.76 0.61
C LEU A 2 8.79 5.48 -0.61
N ILE A 3 9.07 6.16 -1.71
CA ILE A 3 8.39 5.94 -2.98
C ILE A 3 9.44 5.44 -3.96
N ILE A 4 9.21 4.26 -4.53
CA ILE A 4 10.06 3.67 -5.56
C ILE A 4 9.37 3.91 -6.89
N ARG A 5 9.97 4.76 -7.72
CA ARG A 5 9.56 5.02 -9.10
C ARG A 5 10.54 4.37 -10.07
N ASN A 6 11.79 4.25 -9.65
CA ASN A 6 12.88 3.66 -10.40
C ASN A 6 13.60 2.63 -9.51
N PRO A 7 14.27 1.60 -10.08
CA PRO A 7 14.97 0.59 -9.29
C PRO A 7 16.03 1.16 -8.32
N GLU A 8 16.63 2.30 -8.64
CA GLU A 8 17.65 2.97 -7.81
C GLU A 8 17.08 3.52 -6.49
N ASP A 9 15.79 3.87 -6.45
CA ASP A 9 15.13 4.36 -5.24
C ASP A 9 15.10 3.27 -4.15
N ALA A 10 15.07 2.00 -4.56
CA ALA A 10 15.05 0.85 -3.66
C ALA A 10 16.41 0.61 -2.96
N TYR A 11 17.49 1.30 -3.38
CA TYR A 11 18.78 1.23 -2.67
C TYR A 11 18.72 1.81 -1.25
N ALA A 12 17.67 2.56 -0.92
CA ALA A 12 17.39 3.01 0.44
C ALA A 12 16.84 1.90 1.36
N LEU A 13 16.41 0.77 0.80
CA LEU A 13 15.86 -0.36 1.55
C LEU A 13 16.94 -1.39 1.90
N PRO A 14 16.75 -2.15 2.99
CA PRO A 14 17.47 -3.40 3.21
C PRO A 14 17.37 -4.31 1.98
N SER A 15 18.44 -5.04 1.65
CA SER A 15 18.47 -5.89 0.46
C SER A 15 17.42 -7.02 0.48
N ASP A 16 17.00 -7.43 1.67
CA ASP A 16 15.98 -8.45 1.93
C ASP A 16 14.56 -7.89 2.03
N HIS A 17 14.36 -6.58 1.85
CA HIS A 17 13.02 -6.00 1.87
C HIS A 17 12.16 -6.58 0.72
N PRO A 18 10.92 -7.03 0.98
CA PRO A 18 10.12 -7.74 -0.02
C PRO A 18 9.79 -6.90 -1.27
N ALA A 19 9.72 -5.58 -1.16
CA ALA A 19 9.59 -4.68 -2.31
C ALA A 19 10.70 -4.84 -3.37
N ASN A 20 11.91 -5.28 -2.98
CA ASN A 20 12.99 -5.53 -3.95
C ASN A 20 12.64 -6.66 -4.93
N ALA A 21 11.79 -7.59 -4.52
CA ALA A 21 11.30 -8.69 -5.36
C ALA A 21 10.11 -8.29 -6.25
N ARG A 22 9.74 -7.01 -6.29
CA ARG A 22 8.66 -6.44 -7.12
C ARG A 22 9.12 -5.31 -8.03
N LEU A 23 10.42 -5.03 -8.10
CA LEU A 23 10.95 -3.93 -8.92
C LEU A 23 10.68 -4.11 -10.41
N ASP A 24 10.47 -5.35 -10.85
CA ASP A 24 10.05 -5.68 -12.21
C ASP A 24 8.64 -5.17 -12.54
N LEU A 25 7.82 -4.80 -11.55
CA LEU A 25 6.48 -4.25 -11.74
C LEU A 25 6.44 -2.71 -11.83
N LEU A 26 7.59 -2.02 -11.72
CA LEU A 26 7.65 -0.56 -11.79
C LEU A 26 7.16 0.02 -13.13
N TYR A 27 7.05 -0.80 -14.19
CA TYR A 27 6.44 -0.38 -15.45
C TYR A 27 4.91 -0.22 -15.37
N LEU A 28 4.26 -0.78 -14.34
CA LEU A 28 2.82 -0.66 -14.08
C LEU A 28 2.50 0.52 -13.14
N GLY A 29 3.46 0.95 -12.32
CA GLY A 29 3.29 2.07 -11.41
C GLY A 29 4.26 2.08 -10.24
N PRO A 30 4.15 3.08 -9.34
CA PRO A 30 5.05 3.22 -8.22
C PRO A 30 4.81 2.13 -7.16
N ILE A 31 5.84 1.90 -6.34
CA ILE A 31 5.73 1.13 -5.09
C ILE A 31 5.89 2.10 -3.92
N LEU A 32 4.92 2.12 -3.01
CA LEU A 32 5.01 2.86 -1.76
C LEU A 32 5.46 1.91 -0.66
N VAL A 33 6.41 2.33 0.15
CA VAL A 33 6.81 1.63 1.38
C VAL A 33 6.49 2.53 2.57
N ILE A 34 5.50 2.11 3.35
CA ILE A 34 5.00 2.84 4.51
C ILE A 34 5.97 2.62 5.68
N ALA A 35 6.24 3.68 6.41
CA ALA A 35 7.05 3.68 7.62
C ALA A 35 6.24 4.20 8.81
N PRO A 36 6.63 3.85 10.05
CA PRO A 36 6.08 4.46 11.25
C PRO A 36 6.10 6.00 11.19
N GLY A 37 4.95 6.60 11.48
CA GLY A 37 4.75 8.06 11.43
C GLY A 37 4.23 8.61 10.10
N ASP A 38 4.17 7.80 9.04
CA ASP A 38 3.46 8.18 7.82
C ASP A 38 1.95 8.23 8.07
N THR A 39 1.29 9.23 7.52
CA THR A 39 -0.15 9.46 7.72
C THR A 39 -0.97 9.04 6.51
N GLU A 40 -2.29 8.83 6.70
CA GLU A 40 -3.24 8.66 5.59
C GLU A 40 -3.11 9.79 4.56
N GLN A 41 -2.89 11.04 5.01
CA GLN A 41 -2.75 12.19 4.12
C GLN A 41 -1.49 12.11 3.27
N ASP A 42 -0.39 11.54 3.77
CA ASP A 42 0.84 11.35 2.99
C ASP A 42 0.62 10.35 1.86
N ILE A 43 -0.16 9.29 2.12
CA ILE A 43 -0.57 8.32 1.10
C ILE A 43 -1.44 9.00 0.05
N ILE A 44 -2.47 9.75 0.47
CA ILE A 44 -3.35 10.50 -0.45
C ILE A 44 -2.56 11.49 -1.31
N ASN A 45 -1.59 12.20 -0.73
CA ASN A 45 -0.77 13.15 -1.48
C ASN A 45 0.04 12.47 -2.60
N GLU A 46 0.37 11.19 -2.43
CA GLU A 46 1.18 10.44 -3.38
C GLU A 46 0.34 9.72 -4.46
N ILE A 47 -0.73 9.03 -4.06
CA ILE A 47 -1.52 8.17 -4.96
C ILE A 47 -2.90 8.74 -5.31
N GLY A 48 -3.30 9.84 -4.66
CA GLY A 48 -4.56 10.54 -4.92
C GLY A 48 -5.79 9.98 -4.19
N PHE A 49 -5.64 8.90 -3.40
CA PHE A 49 -6.73 8.28 -2.67
C PHE A 49 -6.25 7.62 -1.37
N SER A 50 -7.20 7.28 -0.51
CA SER A 50 -6.95 6.64 0.78
C SER A 50 -7.20 5.13 0.69
N PRO A 51 -6.32 4.28 1.25
CA PRO A 51 -6.62 2.86 1.44
C PRO A 51 -7.77 2.58 2.42
N LEU A 52 -8.12 3.57 3.26
CA LEU A 52 -9.18 3.47 4.26
C LEU A 52 -10.57 3.82 3.71
N VAL A 53 -10.65 4.29 2.47
CA VAL A 53 -11.90 4.71 1.83
C VAL A 53 -12.06 3.95 0.52
N ASN A 54 -13.17 3.23 0.38
CA ASN A 54 -13.51 2.59 -0.88
C ASN A 54 -13.78 3.68 -1.93
N MET A 55 -13.05 3.64 -3.05
CA MET A 55 -13.11 4.67 -4.09
C MET A 55 -14.41 4.64 -4.91
N VAL A 56 -15.20 3.55 -4.81
CA VAL A 56 -16.43 3.34 -5.59
C VAL A 56 -17.64 3.92 -4.86
N ASP A 57 -17.81 3.62 -3.57
CA ASP A 57 -18.98 4.02 -2.77
C ASP A 57 -18.67 5.07 -1.69
N GLY A 58 -17.39 5.31 -1.39
CA GLY A 58 -16.95 6.27 -0.38
C GLY A 58 -17.03 5.76 1.06
N GLU A 59 -17.36 4.49 1.28
CA GLU A 59 -17.41 3.91 2.62
C GLU A 59 -16.01 3.89 3.25
N ARG A 60 -15.94 4.24 4.54
CA ARG A 60 -14.70 4.37 5.30
C ARG A 60 -14.56 3.25 6.34
N PHE A 61 -13.40 2.62 6.39
CA PHE A 61 -13.04 1.71 7.47
C PHE A 61 -12.98 2.45 8.82
N PRO A 62 -13.46 1.90 9.96
CA PRO A 62 -13.89 0.51 10.17
C PRO A 62 -15.40 0.27 10.10
N SER A 63 -16.16 1.07 9.32
CA SER A 63 -17.61 0.88 9.08
C SER A 63 -17.95 -0.59 8.79
N SER A 64 -19.10 -1.08 9.27
CA SER A 64 -19.58 -2.44 8.96
C SER A 64 -19.90 -2.63 7.48
N GLU A 65 -20.19 -1.54 6.78
CA GLU A 65 -20.49 -1.53 5.35
C GLU A 65 -19.22 -1.40 4.48
N PHE A 66 -18.05 -1.16 5.11
CA PHE A 66 -16.81 -1.04 4.37
C PHE A 66 -16.47 -2.35 3.66
N THR A 67 -16.33 -2.26 2.34
CA THR A 67 -15.74 -3.32 1.52
C THR A 67 -14.45 -2.81 0.90
N PRO A 68 -13.38 -3.63 0.85
CA PRO A 68 -12.15 -3.24 0.20
C PRO A 68 -12.31 -3.18 -1.32
N ASN A 69 -11.61 -2.26 -1.97
CA ASN A 69 -11.62 -2.07 -3.42
C ASN A 69 -10.23 -2.22 -4.07
N TRP A 70 -9.30 -2.88 -3.37
CA TRP A 70 -8.03 -3.35 -3.94
C TRP A 70 -8.20 -4.73 -4.57
N GLU A 71 -7.34 -5.06 -5.54
CA GLU A 71 -7.34 -6.35 -6.21
C GLU A 71 -6.68 -7.45 -5.37
N TRP A 72 -5.70 -7.08 -4.54
CA TRP A 72 -4.93 -8.02 -3.75
C TRP A 72 -4.40 -7.40 -2.45
N ILE A 73 -4.39 -8.20 -1.39
CA ILE A 73 -3.62 -7.96 -0.17
C ILE A 73 -3.13 -9.30 0.39
N ALA A 74 -1.88 -9.39 0.83
CA ALA A 74 -1.36 -10.55 1.55
C ALA A 74 -0.22 -10.19 2.49
N LEU A 75 -0.18 -10.83 3.66
CA LEU A 75 0.96 -10.77 4.58
C LEU A 75 2.07 -11.75 4.18
N THR A 76 3.29 -11.25 3.95
CA THR A 76 4.50 -12.08 3.75
C THR A 76 5.68 -11.44 4.46
N ASP A 77 6.41 -12.23 5.26
CA ASP A 77 7.62 -11.81 5.98
C ASP A 77 7.46 -10.51 6.81
N GLY A 78 6.29 -10.33 7.43
CA GLY A 78 5.98 -9.17 8.26
C GLY A 78 5.57 -7.92 7.48
N TRP A 79 5.31 -8.05 6.18
CA TRP A 79 4.82 -6.97 5.33
C TRP A 79 3.51 -7.35 4.63
N PHE A 80 2.52 -6.48 4.72
CA PHE A 80 1.36 -6.53 3.86
C PHE A 80 1.71 -5.93 2.51
N GLU A 81 1.53 -6.72 1.45
CA GLU A 81 1.62 -6.30 0.06
C GLU A 81 0.21 -6.06 -0.47
N GLN A 82 -0.14 -4.79 -0.70
CA GLN A 82 -1.45 -4.39 -1.24
C GLN A 82 -1.30 -3.87 -2.67
N VAL A 83 -2.19 -4.28 -3.57
CA VAL A 83 -2.18 -3.90 -5.00
C VAL A 83 -3.49 -3.24 -5.37
N TYR A 84 -3.40 -2.05 -5.96
CA TYR A 84 -4.51 -1.40 -6.65
C TYR A 84 -4.22 -1.33 -8.14
N VAL A 85 -5.16 -1.78 -8.96
CA VAL A 85 -5.22 -1.55 -10.40
C VAL A 85 -6.16 -0.37 -10.63
N THR A 86 -5.60 0.78 -10.98
CA THR A 86 -6.33 2.05 -11.02
C THR A 86 -6.80 2.42 -12.42
N CYS A 87 -6.37 1.67 -13.45
CA CYS A 87 -6.73 1.91 -14.84
C CYS A 87 -6.93 0.60 -15.61
N ASN A 88 -7.71 0.67 -16.70
CA ASN A 88 -8.03 -0.47 -17.56
C ASN A 88 -6.84 -1.03 -18.34
N ASP A 89 -5.73 -0.29 -18.43
CA ASP A 89 -4.49 -0.75 -19.07
C ASP A 89 -3.60 -1.60 -18.13
N GLY A 90 -4.05 -1.82 -16.90
CA GLY A 90 -3.32 -2.58 -15.87
C GLY A 90 -2.37 -1.72 -15.04
N SER A 91 -2.28 -0.40 -15.29
CA SER A 91 -1.53 0.49 -14.42
C SER A 91 -2.17 0.62 -13.04
N GLY A 92 -1.33 0.88 -12.05
CA GLY A 92 -1.73 0.77 -10.66
C GLY A 92 -0.69 1.28 -9.67
N VAL A 93 -0.82 0.82 -8.43
CA VAL A 93 0.13 1.10 -7.35
C VAL A 93 0.22 -0.09 -6.41
N MET A 94 1.44 -0.37 -5.93
CA MET A 94 1.67 -1.29 -4.83
C MET A 94 2.01 -0.52 -3.57
N ILE A 95 1.52 -1.03 -2.44
CA ILE A 95 1.79 -0.47 -1.12
C ILE A 95 2.30 -1.61 -0.23
N PHE A 96 3.50 -1.41 0.33
CA PHE A 96 4.08 -2.26 1.37
C PHE A 96 3.86 -1.60 2.72
N ILE A 97 3.09 -2.27 3.59
CA ILE A 97 2.80 -1.81 4.95
C ILE A 97 3.42 -2.82 5.93
N PRO A 98 4.30 -2.41 6.86
CA PRO A 98 4.84 -3.35 7.84
C PRO A 98 3.76 -3.73 8.85
N ASP A 99 3.74 -4.98 9.29
CA ASP A 99 2.90 -5.43 10.40
C ASP A 99 3.45 -4.91 11.74
N ASP A 100 3.22 -3.62 12.01
CA ASP A 100 3.80 -2.90 13.13
C ASP A 100 2.77 -1.94 13.75
N ASP A 101 2.61 -2.01 15.08
CA ASP A 101 1.65 -1.17 15.82
C ASP A 101 1.99 0.33 15.81
N ARG A 102 3.16 0.72 15.28
CA ARG A 102 3.55 2.12 15.08
C ARG A 102 3.06 2.69 13.75
N ILE A 103 2.47 1.87 12.88
CA ILE A 103 1.72 2.34 11.70
C ILE A 103 0.40 2.98 12.15
N ASP A 104 -0.15 3.85 11.31
CA ASP A 104 -1.50 4.40 11.51
C ASP A 104 -2.48 3.30 11.93
N ALA A 105 -3.21 3.55 13.03
CA ALA A 105 -3.98 2.53 13.72
C ALA A 105 -5.10 1.93 12.86
N ASP A 106 -5.74 2.75 12.01
CA ASP A 106 -6.79 2.27 11.13
C ASP A 106 -6.20 1.53 9.95
N LEU A 107 -5.06 1.98 9.41
CA LEU A 107 -4.36 1.31 8.31
C LEU A 107 -3.90 -0.09 8.71
N ILE A 108 -3.24 -0.24 9.87
CA ILE A 108 -2.78 -1.55 10.33
C ILE A 108 -3.95 -2.47 10.69
N ALA A 109 -5.03 -1.93 11.27
CA ALA A 109 -6.24 -2.69 11.57
C ALA A 109 -6.95 -3.17 10.29
N LEU A 110 -6.96 -2.36 9.23
CA LEU A 110 -7.47 -2.70 7.91
C LEU A 110 -6.64 -3.83 7.29
N CYS A 111 -5.31 -3.69 7.25
CA CYS A 111 -4.41 -4.71 6.73
C CYS A 111 -4.59 -6.06 7.44
N ARG A 112 -4.58 -6.06 8.79
CA ARG A 112 -4.77 -7.29 9.59
C ARG A 112 -6.15 -7.91 9.45
N ARG A 113 -7.19 -7.14 9.08
CA ARG A 113 -8.54 -7.67 8.88
C ARG A 113 -8.68 -8.42 7.55
N TYR A 114 -7.97 -7.97 6.52
CA TYR A 114 -8.23 -8.41 5.15
C TYR A 114 -7.05 -9.10 4.44
N GLY A 115 -5.83 -9.04 5.00
CA GLY A 115 -4.60 -9.62 4.43
C GLY A 115 -4.03 -10.82 5.15
#